data_AF-A0A8J3FGI0-F1
#
_entry.id   AF-A0A8J3FGI0-F1
#
_cell.length_a   1.000
_cell.length_b   1.000
_cell.length_c   1.000
_cell.angle_alpha   90.00
_cell.angle_beta   90.00
_cell.angle_gamma   90.00
#
_symmetry.space_group_name_H-M   'P 1'
#
loop_
_entity.id
_entity.type
_entity.pdbx_description
1 polymer ?
#
loop_
_entity_poly.entity_id
_entity_poly.type
_entity_poly.pdbx_seq_one_letter_code
_entity_poly.pdbx_strand_id
1 'polypeptide(L)'
;MYLSNLQQDDVFVPSEMKALQTLTGMDSRRGLEQAIISNGKIVNVVSKRYGHIPNELFFKEAEAMLVNANLNYHKRTINRGDCSFIIDFIIEDDNQFTIKNDNDLILPMLRFKNSYDGSEKTSGHFGFYRKVCSNGLHVAQTEIGFSIRHTKNSTELIMPELNQLFHKFLDNEFYSIVHKFNKMKSIEIIDTETFVKDILEMTRLFKYECSDKNDNPSKKSREVIEILDHEALILNESPNLWLGYNAFNAVLHNTMKKSFYQQEKLDKLLFETIYDMA
;
A
#
# COMPACT_ATOMS: atom_id res chain seq x y z
N MET A 1 13.15 15.14 -4.88
CA MET A 1 13.41 15.34 -3.43
C MET A 1 12.69 14.30 -2.53
N TYR A 2 11.79 13.45 -3.04
CA TYR A 2 11.01 12.52 -2.19
C TYR A 2 11.61 11.10 -2.04
N LEU A 3 12.33 10.59 -3.03
CA LEU A 3 12.98 9.26 -2.94
C LEU A 3 14.08 9.19 -1.86
N SER A 4 14.65 10.34 -1.48
CA SER A 4 15.64 10.42 -0.39
C SER A 4 15.02 10.39 1.00
N ASN A 5 13.70 10.54 1.13
CA ASN A 5 12.98 10.65 2.41
C ASN A 5 11.93 9.54 2.57
N LEU A 6 12.16 8.38 1.94
CA LEU A 6 11.28 7.22 2.07
C LEU A 6 11.30 6.70 3.51
N GLN A 7 10.13 6.26 4.01
CA GLN A 7 10.01 5.60 5.30
C GLN A 7 10.92 4.36 5.39
N GLN A 8 11.66 4.23 6.49
CA GLN A 8 12.62 3.15 6.75
C GLN A 8 12.36 2.51 8.12
N ASP A 9 11.18 1.93 8.32
CA ASP A 9 10.90 1.21 9.56
C ASP A 9 11.70 -0.10 9.64
N ASP A 10 12.02 -0.54 10.86
CA ASP A 10 12.60 -1.87 11.06
C ASP A 10 11.54 -2.95 10.82
N VAL A 11 11.77 -3.80 9.82
CA VAL A 11 10.91 -4.93 9.46
C VAL A 11 11.54 -6.28 9.82
N PHE A 12 12.76 -6.32 10.35
CA PHE A 12 13.44 -7.55 10.75
C PHE A 12 13.42 -7.73 12.27
N VAL A 13 12.21 -7.63 12.82
CA VAL A 13 11.99 -7.78 14.26
C VAL A 13 12.08 -9.25 14.66
N PRO A 14 12.66 -9.57 15.83
CA PRO A 14 12.75 -10.94 16.32
C PRO A 14 11.36 -11.58 16.37
N SER A 15 11.23 -12.77 15.79
CA SER A 15 9.98 -13.51 15.79
C SER A 15 10.21 -15.00 16.05
N GLU A 16 9.28 -15.61 16.76
CA GLU A 16 9.32 -17.03 17.07
C GLU A 16 7.92 -17.62 17.21
N MET A 17 7.81 -18.94 17.02
CA MET A 17 6.59 -19.69 17.27
C MET A 17 6.83 -20.62 18.45
N LYS A 18 5.99 -20.51 19.49
CA LYS A 18 6.05 -21.35 20.69
C LYS A 18 4.73 -22.03 20.95
N ALA A 19 4.74 -23.15 21.65
CA ALA A 19 3.49 -23.77 22.10
C ALA A 19 2.77 -22.83 23.07
N LEU A 20 1.46 -22.62 22.87
CA LEU A 20 0.71 -21.71 23.74
C LEU A 20 0.74 -22.19 25.20
N GLN A 21 0.63 -23.51 25.39
CA GLN A 21 0.68 -24.16 26.71
C GLN A 21 1.97 -23.86 27.47
N THR A 22 3.12 -23.74 26.79
CA THR A 22 4.39 -23.44 27.47
C THR A 22 4.47 -21.99 27.95
N LEU A 23 3.67 -21.10 27.36
CA LEU A 23 3.61 -19.68 27.74
C LEU A 23 2.58 -19.42 28.83
N THR A 24 1.44 -20.12 28.79
CA THR A 24 0.30 -19.87 29.69
C THR A 24 0.17 -20.88 30.83
N GLY A 25 0.79 -22.05 30.73
CA GLY A 25 0.58 -23.19 31.63
C GLY A 25 -0.78 -23.86 31.48
N MET A 26 -1.59 -23.48 30.49
CA MET A 26 -2.96 -23.96 30.29
C MET A 26 -3.05 -24.86 29.05
N ASP A 27 -3.95 -25.85 29.10
CA ASP A 27 -4.27 -26.65 27.92
C ASP A 27 -4.86 -25.78 26.80
N SER A 28 -4.37 -25.99 25.59
CA SER A 28 -4.80 -25.25 24.40
C SER A 28 -6.00 -25.91 23.71
N ARG A 29 -6.95 -25.11 23.22
CA ARG A 29 -8.01 -25.59 22.33
C ARG A 29 -7.44 -25.99 20.97
N ARG A 30 -8.01 -27.03 20.35
CA ARG A 30 -7.69 -27.40 18.96
C ARG A 30 -7.83 -26.20 18.01
N GLY A 31 -6.81 -25.94 17.21
CA GLY A 31 -6.70 -24.78 16.32
C GLY A 31 -6.01 -23.55 16.92
N LEU A 32 -5.75 -23.55 18.24
CA LEU A 32 -5.13 -22.46 18.99
C LEU A 32 -3.97 -22.97 19.86
N GLU A 33 -3.11 -23.80 19.28
CA GLU A 33 -2.08 -24.52 20.04
C GLU A 33 -0.70 -23.88 20.01
N GLN A 34 -0.45 -22.92 19.12
CA GLN A 34 0.82 -22.22 18.97
C GLN A 34 0.60 -20.72 19.10
N ALA A 35 1.53 -20.01 19.72
CA ALA A 35 1.58 -18.56 19.74
C ALA A 35 2.67 -18.07 18.79
N ILE A 36 2.35 -17.05 18.01
CA ILE A 36 3.35 -16.28 17.27
C ILE A 36 3.76 -15.11 18.15
N ILE A 37 5.05 -15.02 18.43
CA ILE A 37 5.66 -13.97 19.22
C ILE A 37 6.44 -13.07 18.27
N SER A 38 6.20 -11.77 18.35
CA SER A 38 6.93 -10.75 17.61
C SER A 38 7.41 -9.70 18.59
N ASN A 39 8.71 -9.41 18.56
CA ASN A 39 9.34 -8.44 19.46
C ASN A 39 8.95 -8.64 20.94
N GLY A 40 8.91 -9.90 21.38
CA GLY A 40 8.55 -10.30 22.75
C GLY A 40 7.06 -10.27 23.10
N LYS A 41 6.16 -9.94 22.16
CA LYS A 41 4.71 -9.89 22.37
C LYS A 41 4.01 -11.01 21.62
N ILE A 42 2.99 -11.63 22.22
CA ILE A 42 2.10 -12.53 21.51
C ILE A 42 1.24 -11.69 20.55
N VAL A 43 1.40 -11.92 19.24
CA VAL A 43 0.66 -11.20 18.19
C VAL A 43 -0.41 -12.07 17.54
N ASN A 44 -0.31 -13.40 17.70
CA ASN A 44 -1.29 -14.33 17.16
C ASN A 44 -1.30 -15.66 17.91
N VAL A 45 -2.40 -16.39 17.77
CA VAL A 45 -2.53 -17.78 18.23
C VAL A 45 -3.08 -18.63 17.08
N VAL A 46 -2.33 -19.65 16.70
CA VAL A 46 -2.52 -20.42 15.47
C VAL A 46 -2.50 -21.92 15.72
N SER A 47 -2.92 -22.68 14.71
CA SER A 47 -2.97 -24.13 14.80
C SER A 47 -1.58 -24.78 14.77
N LYS A 48 -1.47 -26.03 15.25
CA LYS A 48 -0.25 -26.85 15.08
C LYS A 48 0.22 -27.02 13.62
N ARG A 49 -0.62 -26.76 12.62
CA ARG A 49 -0.28 -26.92 11.18
C ARG A 49 0.25 -25.63 10.55
N TYR A 50 0.11 -24.50 11.22
CA TYR A 50 0.57 -23.21 10.72
C TYR A 50 2.10 -23.17 10.62
N GLY A 51 2.59 -22.65 9.51
CA GLY A 51 4.01 -22.37 9.30
C GLY A 51 4.29 -20.88 9.46
N HIS A 52 5.03 -20.51 10.50
CA HIS A 52 5.52 -19.13 10.64
C HIS A 52 6.52 -18.82 9.53
N ILE A 53 6.36 -17.68 8.85
CA ILE A 53 7.26 -17.20 7.81
C ILE A 53 7.91 -15.92 8.34
N PRO A 54 9.15 -15.98 8.86
CA PRO A 54 9.86 -14.80 9.32
C PRO A 54 10.15 -13.83 8.17
N ASN A 55 10.20 -12.55 8.48
CA ASN A 55 10.53 -11.50 7.53
C ASN A 55 11.93 -11.67 6.92
N GLU A 56 12.90 -12.18 7.68
CA GLU A 56 14.23 -12.50 7.17
C GLU A 56 14.19 -13.55 6.06
N LEU A 57 13.26 -14.50 6.14
CA LEU A 57 13.07 -15.51 5.10
C LEU A 57 12.36 -14.89 3.90
N PHE A 58 11.21 -14.25 4.11
CA PHE A 58 10.38 -13.77 3.00
C PHE A 58 10.99 -12.57 2.26
N PHE A 59 11.42 -11.53 2.99
CA PHE A 59 11.87 -10.28 2.38
C PHE A 59 13.29 -10.36 1.81
N LYS A 60 14.18 -11.19 2.37
CA LYS A 60 15.52 -11.37 1.76
C LYS A 60 15.41 -12.15 0.46
N GLU A 61 14.55 -13.17 0.40
CA GLU A 61 14.27 -13.86 -0.86
C GLU A 61 13.63 -12.91 -1.88
N ALA A 62 12.67 -12.09 -1.46
CA ALA A 62 12.10 -11.05 -2.33
C ALA A 62 13.19 -10.09 -2.87
N GLU A 63 14.07 -9.58 -2.02
CA GLU A 63 15.17 -8.69 -2.44
C GLU A 63 16.15 -9.40 -3.39
N ALA A 64 16.50 -10.66 -3.10
CA ALA A 64 17.36 -11.47 -3.97
C ALA A 64 16.75 -11.67 -5.37
N MET A 65 15.43 -11.82 -5.48
CA MET A 65 14.76 -11.89 -6.78
C MET A 65 14.97 -10.63 -7.63
N LEU A 66 14.89 -9.45 -7.02
CA LEU A 66 15.11 -8.18 -7.74
C LEU A 66 16.56 -8.03 -8.17
N VAL A 67 17.50 -8.41 -7.30
CA VAL A 67 18.94 -8.40 -7.62
C VAL A 67 19.25 -9.36 -8.77
N ASN A 68 18.71 -10.59 -8.74
CA ASN A 68 18.88 -11.57 -9.81
C ASN A 68 18.23 -11.14 -11.13
N ALA A 69 17.19 -10.31 -11.07
CA ALA A 69 16.55 -9.67 -12.21
C ALA A 69 17.34 -8.44 -12.73
N ASN A 70 18.45 -8.06 -12.09
CA ASN A 70 19.24 -6.87 -12.44
C ASN A 70 18.42 -5.55 -12.41
N LEU A 71 17.44 -5.45 -11.50
CA LEU A 71 16.63 -4.25 -11.34
C LEU A 71 17.28 -3.29 -10.35
N ASN A 72 17.39 -2.01 -10.75
CA ASN A 72 17.74 -0.93 -9.83
C ASN A 72 16.48 -0.46 -9.09
N TYR A 73 16.59 -0.16 -7.80
CA TYR A 73 15.43 0.23 -7.00
C TYR A 73 15.77 1.07 -5.78
N HIS A 74 14.79 1.84 -5.33
CA HIS A 74 14.74 2.37 -3.96
C HIS A 74 13.87 1.48 -3.08
N LYS A 75 14.20 1.43 -1.79
CA LYS A 75 13.47 0.65 -0.81
C LYS A 75 12.70 1.56 0.14
N ARG A 76 11.45 1.22 0.42
CA ARG A 76 10.66 1.78 1.52
C ARG A 76 10.17 0.63 2.40
N THR A 77 10.28 0.78 3.71
CA THR A 77 9.84 -0.24 4.67
C THR A 77 8.84 0.33 5.67
N ILE A 78 7.80 -0.44 5.98
CA ILE A 78 6.74 -0.05 6.91
C ILE A 78 6.52 -1.18 7.92
N ASN A 79 6.54 -0.86 9.20
CA ASN A 79 6.21 -1.76 10.31
C ASN A 79 5.02 -1.18 11.09
N ARG A 80 3.92 -1.94 11.14
CA ARG A 80 2.75 -1.61 11.94
C ARG A 80 2.68 -2.51 13.17
N GLY A 81 3.18 -1.98 14.28
CA GLY A 81 3.00 -2.56 15.61
C GLY A 81 3.68 -3.91 15.81
N ASP A 82 4.76 -4.19 15.06
CA ASP A 82 5.47 -5.47 15.03
C ASP A 82 4.59 -6.65 14.56
N CYS A 83 3.50 -6.35 13.85
CA CYS A 83 2.53 -7.35 13.40
C CYS A 83 2.41 -7.44 11.88
N SER A 84 2.39 -6.30 11.19
CA SER A 84 2.18 -6.23 9.74
C SER A 84 3.28 -5.40 9.10
N PHE A 85 3.84 -5.91 8.01
CA PHE A 85 5.06 -5.39 7.41
C PHE A 85 4.91 -5.21 5.91
N ILE A 86 5.53 -4.15 5.39
CA ILE A 86 5.66 -3.90 3.95
C ILE A 86 7.11 -3.61 3.62
N ILE A 87 7.56 -4.18 2.49
CA ILE A 87 8.68 -3.64 1.73
C ILE A 87 8.19 -3.27 0.34
N ASP A 88 8.37 -2.01 -0.02
CA ASP A 88 8.18 -1.52 -1.37
C ASP A 88 9.54 -1.34 -2.05
N PHE A 89 9.68 -1.93 -3.22
CA PHE A 89 10.79 -1.72 -4.13
C PHE A 89 10.32 -0.85 -5.28
N ILE A 90 10.73 0.42 -5.26
CA ILE A 90 10.38 1.42 -6.27
C ILE A 90 11.46 1.34 -7.35
N ILE A 91 11.09 0.83 -8.52
CA ILE A 91 12.05 0.46 -9.56
C ILE A 91 12.51 1.71 -10.32
N GLU A 92 13.83 1.88 -10.39
CA GLU A 92 14.48 2.82 -11.29
C GLU A 92 14.63 2.13 -12.65
N ASP A 93 13.74 2.47 -13.57
CA ASP A 93 13.77 1.97 -14.94
C ASP A 93 13.77 3.16 -15.93
N ASP A 94 14.36 2.98 -17.10
CA ASP A 94 14.31 3.97 -18.18
C ASP A 94 12.88 4.12 -18.73
N ASN A 95 12.01 3.13 -18.50
CA ASN A 95 10.56 3.17 -18.78
C ASN A 95 9.78 4.06 -17.79
N GLN A 96 10.38 5.15 -17.33
CA GLN A 96 9.75 6.16 -16.48
C GLN A 96 8.70 6.95 -17.28
N PHE A 97 7.45 6.99 -16.80
CA PHE A 97 6.37 7.76 -17.43
C PHE A 97 6.08 9.05 -16.65
N THR A 98 6.13 10.16 -17.37
CA THR A 98 5.66 11.47 -16.91
C THR A 98 4.19 11.63 -17.26
N ILE A 99 3.35 12.02 -16.29
CA ILE A 99 1.98 12.44 -16.60
C ILE A 99 2.05 13.88 -17.12
N LYS A 100 2.33 14.03 -18.43
CA LYS A 100 2.32 15.28 -19.23
C LYS A 100 3.34 16.36 -18.82
N ASN A 101 3.74 16.43 -17.56
CA ASN A 101 4.70 17.36 -16.98
C ASN A 101 5.86 16.57 -16.39
N ASP A 102 7.10 17.00 -16.61
CA ASP A 102 8.32 16.31 -16.15
C ASP A 102 8.40 16.20 -14.61
N ASN A 103 7.57 16.98 -13.91
CA ASN A 103 7.52 17.03 -12.46
C ASN A 103 6.52 16.05 -11.80
N ASP A 104 5.51 15.52 -12.53
CA ASP A 104 4.57 14.52 -12.00
C ASP A 104 4.90 13.12 -12.52
N LEU A 105 5.86 12.48 -11.86
CA LEU A 105 6.44 11.21 -12.30
C LEU A 105 5.86 10.02 -11.56
N ILE A 106 5.52 8.98 -12.32
CA ILE A 106 5.12 7.67 -11.80
C ILE A 106 6.19 6.63 -12.09
N LEU A 107 6.58 5.92 -11.05
CA LEU A 107 7.51 4.80 -11.11
C LEU A 107 6.76 3.47 -10.93
N PRO A 108 7.20 2.40 -11.61
CA PRO A 108 6.79 1.05 -11.26
C PRO A 108 7.29 0.69 -9.85
N MET A 109 6.47 -0.06 -9.11
CA MET A 109 6.78 -0.47 -7.75
C MET A 109 6.39 -1.94 -7.55
N LEU A 110 7.18 -2.65 -6.75
CA LEU A 110 6.89 -3.99 -6.25
C LEU A 110 6.68 -3.95 -4.75
N ARG A 111 5.48 -4.30 -4.29
CA ARG A 111 5.09 -4.32 -2.89
C ARG A 111 5.03 -5.74 -2.37
N PHE A 112 5.79 -6.02 -1.32
CA PHE A 112 5.73 -7.27 -0.58
C PHE A 112 5.09 -7.03 0.79
N LYS A 113 4.10 -7.83 1.13
CA LYS A 113 3.36 -7.79 2.40
C LYS A 113 3.60 -9.07 3.18
N ASN A 114 3.80 -8.96 4.49
CA ASN A 114 3.78 -10.08 5.41
C ASN A 114 3.07 -9.66 6.71
N SER A 115 2.39 -10.59 7.38
CA SER A 115 1.87 -10.35 8.72
C SER A 115 1.98 -11.57 9.62
N TYR A 116 2.24 -11.30 10.89
CA TYR A 116 2.33 -12.31 11.93
C TYR A 116 0.99 -12.48 12.67
N ASP A 117 0.16 -11.45 12.69
CA ASP A 117 -1.19 -11.46 13.29
C ASP A 117 -2.29 -11.99 12.34
N GLY A 118 -1.94 -12.31 11.10
CA GLY A 118 -2.88 -12.78 10.09
C GLY A 118 -3.77 -11.69 9.48
N SER A 119 -3.46 -10.42 9.74
CA SER A 119 -4.15 -9.26 9.14
C SER A 119 -3.94 -9.17 7.62
N GLU A 120 -2.80 -9.66 7.13
CA GLU A 120 -2.41 -9.64 5.73
C GLU A 120 -1.96 -11.02 5.26
N LYS A 121 -2.26 -11.35 4.00
CA LYS A 121 -1.64 -12.51 3.36
C LYS A 121 -0.18 -12.18 3.04
N THR A 122 0.70 -13.17 3.20
CA THR A 122 2.06 -13.07 2.65
C THR A 122 1.98 -13.04 1.14
N SER A 123 2.35 -11.93 0.51
CA SER A 123 2.15 -11.72 -0.92
C SER A 123 3.10 -10.69 -1.52
N GLY A 124 3.28 -10.77 -2.83
CA GLY A 124 3.97 -9.77 -3.65
C GLY A 124 3.04 -9.27 -4.75
N HIS A 125 2.99 -7.96 -4.98
CA HIS A 125 2.14 -7.32 -5.98
C HIS A 125 2.89 -6.20 -6.68
N PHE A 126 2.62 -6.01 -7.97
CA PHE A 126 3.05 -4.81 -8.66
C PHE A 126 2.20 -3.62 -8.23
N GLY A 127 2.63 -2.42 -8.61
CA GLY A 127 1.99 -1.18 -8.23
C GLY A 127 2.74 0.00 -8.80
N PHE A 128 2.35 1.16 -8.31
CA PHE A 128 2.86 2.44 -8.80
C PHE A 128 3.44 3.21 -7.61
N TYR A 129 4.32 4.15 -7.90
CA TYR A 129 4.81 5.12 -6.93
C TYR A 129 4.89 6.49 -7.59
N ARG A 130 4.07 7.43 -7.13
CA ARG A 130 4.08 8.82 -7.59
C ARG A 130 5.07 9.65 -6.78
N LYS A 131 6.06 10.27 -7.44
CA LYS A 131 7.17 10.98 -6.76
C LYS A 131 6.75 12.24 -6.01
N VAL A 132 5.66 12.89 -6.40
CA VAL A 132 5.22 14.15 -5.76
C VAL A 132 4.44 13.93 -4.48
N CYS A 133 3.94 12.72 -4.24
CA CYS A 133 3.23 12.39 -3.01
C CYS A 133 4.22 11.92 -1.93
N SER A 134 4.11 12.48 -0.72
CA SER A 134 4.91 12.04 0.43
C SER A 134 4.62 10.61 0.86
N ASN A 135 3.40 10.12 0.61
CA ASN A 135 2.93 8.79 0.99
C ASN A 135 3.22 7.70 -0.06
N GLY A 136 3.69 8.06 -1.25
CA GLY A 136 3.75 7.19 -2.42
C GLY A 136 2.37 6.67 -2.84
N LEU A 137 1.89 7.06 -4.02
CA LEU A 137 0.59 6.60 -4.51
C LEU A 137 0.56 5.09 -4.64
N HIS A 138 -0.33 4.41 -3.91
CA HIS A 138 -0.70 3.03 -4.24
C HIS A 138 -1.94 3.12 -5.13
N VAL A 139 -1.91 2.53 -6.32
CA VAL A 139 -3.13 2.29 -7.11
C VAL A 139 -3.41 0.80 -7.03
N ALA A 140 -4.50 0.45 -6.35
CA ALA A 140 -4.92 -0.93 -6.07
C ALA A 140 -5.43 -1.74 -7.28
N GLN A 141 -5.14 -1.31 -8.52
CA GLN A 141 -5.67 -1.93 -9.74
C GLN A 141 -4.65 -2.82 -10.48
N THR A 142 -3.67 -3.38 -9.77
CA THR A 142 -2.77 -4.38 -10.37
C THR A 142 -3.27 -5.78 -10.06
N GLU A 143 -3.55 -6.57 -11.08
CA GLU A 143 -3.97 -7.98 -10.94
C GLU A 143 -2.76 -8.91 -10.87
N ILE A 144 -1.58 -8.43 -11.30
CA ILE A 144 -0.34 -9.20 -11.26
C ILE A 144 0.23 -9.21 -9.85
N GLY A 145 0.21 -10.40 -9.25
CA GLY A 145 0.84 -10.69 -7.99
C GLY A 145 0.81 -12.17 -7.65
N PHE A 146 1.34 -12.52 -6.50
CA PHE A 146 1.35 -13.88 -5.98
C PHE A 146 1.11 -13.87 -4.47
N SER A 147 0.62 -14.99 -3.94
CA SER A 147 0.43 -15.17 -2.50
C SER A 147 0.97 -16.50 -2.03
N ILE A 148 1.52 -16.52 -0.82
CA ILE A 148 2.15 -17.68 -0.21
C ILE A 148 1.28 -18.16 0.94
N ARG A 149 1.04 -19.47 1.00
CA ARG A 149 0.28 -20.10 2.08
C ARG A 149 1.21 -20.52 3.22
N HIS A 150 0.81 -20.20 4.44
CA HIS A 150 1.53 -20.55 5.66
C HIS A 150 1.26 -22.00 6.08
N THR A 151 2.08 -22.94 5.61
CA THR A 151 1.97 -24.36 5.98
C THR A 151 3.32 -24.89 6.47
N LYS A 152 3.33 -25.80 7.45
CA LYS A 152 4.60 -26.41 7.93
C LYS A 152 5.42 -27.11 6.83
N ASN A 153 4.78 -27.51 5.75
CA ASN A 153 5.41 -28.25 4.64
C ASN A 153 5.80 -27.34 3.46
N SER A 154 5.54 -26.03 3.52
CA SER A 154 6.08 -25.06 2.55
C SER A 154 7.48 -24.63 2.99
N THR A 155 8.37 -25.60 3.20
CA THR A 155 9.76 -25.38 3.63
C THR A 155 10.60 -24.67 2.57
N GLU A 156 10.14 -24.65 1.33
CA GLU A 156 10.73 -23.87 0.24
C GLU A 156 9.73 -22.77 -0.14
N LEU A 157 10.16 -21.53 0.06
CA LEU A 157 9.43 -20.36 -0.39
C LEU A 157 9.54 -20.30 -1.92
N ILE A 158 8.54 -20.83 -2.64
CA ILE A 158 8.55 -20.81 -4.10
C ILE A 158 8.16 -19.42 -4.56
N MET A 159 9.17 -18.62 -4.87
CA MET A 159 9.00 -17.32 -5.50
C MET A 159 8.85 -17.46 -7.02
N PRO A 160 7.93 -16.72 -7.66
CA PRO A 160 7.79 -16.76 -9.11
C PRO A 160 8.94 -16.05 -9.81
N GLU A 161 9.22 -16.39 -11.07
CA GLU A 161 10.21 -15.66 -11.87
C GLU A 161 9.75 -14.21 -12.12
N LEU A 162 10.50 -13.25 -11.59
CA LEU A 162 10.10 -11.84 -11.60
C LEU A 162 10.12 -11.21 -13.01
N ASN A 163 11.10 -11.57 -13.84
CA ASN A 163 11.28 -10.97 -15.16
C ASN A 163 10.01 -11.09 -16.03
N GLN A 164 9.42 -12.28 -16.09
CA GLN A 164 8.22 -12.51 -16.89
C GLN A 164 7.00 -11.74 -16.34
N LEU A 165 6.86 -11.66 -15.01
CA LEU A 165 5.76 -10.92 -14.39
C LEU A 165 5.94 -9.41 -14.55
N PHE A 166 7.17 -8.92 -14.44
CA PHE A 166 7.49 -7.51 -14.61
C PHE A 166 7.25 -7.05 -16.04
N HIS A 167 7.71 -7.80 -17.05
CA HIS A 167 7.40 -7.48 -18.45
C HIS A 167 5.88 -7.46 -18.70
N LYS A 168 5.13 -8.45 -18.19
CA LYS A 168 3.66 -8.46 -18.30
C LYS A 168 3.01 -7.25 -17.63
N PHE A 169 3.53 -6.82 -16.48
CA PHE A 169 3.05 -5.65 -15.77
C PHE A 169 3.30 -4.38 -16.56
N LEU A 170 4.52 -4.18 -17.06
CA LEU A 170 4.87 -3.05 -17.90
C LEU A 170 4.01 -3.01 -19.17
N ASP A 171 3.87 -4.12 -19.88
CA ASP A 171 3.18 -4.15 -21.18
C ASP A 171 1.65 -3.97 -21.06
N ASN A 172 1.02 -4.49 -20.01
CA ASN A 172 -0.45 -4.55 -19.93
C ASN A 172 -1.07 -3.57 -18.93
N GLU A 173 -0.58 -3.55 -17.70
CA GLU A 173 -1.21 -2.80 -16.61
C GLU A 173 -0.63 -1.39 -16.50
N PHE A 174 0.67 -1.24 -16.74
CA PHE A 174 1.36 0.03 -16.57
C PHE A 174 0.90 1.08 -17.59
N TYR A 175 0.87 0.75 -18.88
CA TYR A 175 0.37 1.67 -19.91
C TYR A 175 -1.13 1.96 -19.77
N SER A 176 -1.95 0.94 -19.48
CA SER A 176 -3.39 1.10 -19.41
C SER A 176 -3.81 1.99 -18.24
N ILE A 177 -3.15 1.90 -17.09
CA ILE A 177 -3.43 2.80 -15.97
C ILE A 177 -2.98 4.23 -16.25
N VAL A 178 -1.84 4.42 -16.93
CA VAL A 178 -1.33 5.76 -17.26
C VAL A 178 -2.31 6.50 -18.17
N HIS A 179 -2.97 5.80 -19.09
CA HIS A 179 -4.04 6.39 -19.88
C HIS A 179 -5.21 6.89 -19.00
N LYS A 180 -5.60 6.14 -17.98
CA LYS A 180 -6.66 6.56 -17.03
C LYS A 180 -6.24 7.80 -16.24
N PHE A 181 -5.00 7.87 -15.78
CA PHE A 181 -4.48 9.05 -15.08
C PHE A 181 -4.53 10.30 -15.97
N ASN A 182 -4.10 10.17 -17.24
CA ASN A 182 -4.17 11.25 -18.22
C ASN A 182 -5.61 11.72 -18.47
N LYS A 183 -6.57 10.78 -18.51
CA LYS A 183 -7.99 11.11 -18.65
C LYS A 183 -8.51 11.94 -17.47
N MET A 184 -8.29 11.49 -16.23
CA MET A 184 -8.69 12.23 -15.03
C MET A 184 -8.02 13.61 -14.95
N LYS A 185 -6.75 13.70 -15.31
CA LYS A 185 -6.01 14.97 -15.33
C LYS A 185 -6.60 15.99 -16.30
N SER A 186 -7.25 15.54 -17.37
CA SER A 186 -7.86 16.45 -18.37
C SER A 186 -9.13 17.16 -17.90
N ILE A 187 -9.65 16.79 -16.72
CA ILE A 187 -10.93 17.29 -16.21
C ILE A 187 -10.68 18.12 -14.96
N GLU A 188 -10.92 19.42 -15.11
CA GLU A 188 -10.73 20.43 -14.08
C GLU A 188 -11.83 20.37 -13.02
N ILE A 189 -11.44 20.55 -11.76
CA ILE A 189 -12.34 20.70 -10.63
C ILE A 189 -12.55 22.20 -10.40
N ILE A 190 -13.77 22.68 -10.63
CA ILE A 190 -14.12 24.11 -10.48
C ILE A 190 -14.30 24.46 -8.99
N ASP A 191 -14.92 23.57 -8.22
CA ASP A 191 -15.20 23.75 -6.80
C ASP A 191 -14.68 22.53 -6.03
N THR A 192 -13.56 22.73 -5.33
CA THR A 192 -12.87 21.67 -4.57
C THR A 192 -13.66 21.24 -3.34
N GLU A 193 -14.43 22.12 -2.70
CA GLU A 193 -15.26 21.77 -1.55
C GLU A 193 -16.42 20.86 -1.97
N THR A 194 -17.13 21.26 -3.03
CA THR A 194 -18.24 20.47 -3.59
C THR A 194 -17.74 19.11 -4.08
N PHE A 195 -16.61 19.08 -4.80
CA PHE A 195 -15.99 17.83 -5.23
C PHE A 195 -15.70 16.90 -4.05
N VAL A 196 -15.05 17.41 -2.98
CA VAL A 196 -14.73 16.59 -1.81
C VAL A 196 -15.99 16.08 -1.11
N LYS A 197 -17.04 16.90 -1.04
CA LYS A 197 -18.32 16.51 -0.47
C LYS A 197 -18.97 15.36 -1.27
N ASP A 198 -19.08 15.51 -2.59
CA ASP A 198 -19.72 14.52 -3.47
C ASP A 198 -19.00 13.17 -3.42
N ILE A 199 -17.66 13.17 -3.46
CA ILE A 199 -16.87 11.94 -3.34
C ILE A 199 -17.09 11.26 -1.98
N LEU A 200 -17.21 12.01 -0.89
CA LEU A 200 -17.47 11.43 0.43
C LEU A 200 -18.90 10.89 0.56
N GLU A 201 -19.88 11.48 -0.11
CA GLU A 201 -21.24 10.95 -0.18
C GLU A 201 -21.29 9.60 -0.93
N MET A 202 -20.56 9.49 -2.04
CA MET A 202 -20.47 8.27 -2.85
C MET A 202 -19.66 7.16 -2.17
N THR A 203 -18.47 7.48 -1.66
CA THR A 203 -17.52 6.48 -1.13
C THR A 203 -17.74 6.16 0.34
N ARG A 204 -18.35 7.07 1.10
CA ARG A 204 -18.47 7.01 2.57
C ARG A 204 -17.14 6.79 3.28
N LEU A 205 -16.03 7.30 2.71
CA LEU A 205 -14.68 7.11 3.22
C LEU A 205 -14.52 7.66 4.65
N PHE A 206 -15.08 8.84 4.89
CA PHE A 206 -15.29 9.48 6.19
C PHE A 206 -16.39 10.54 6.07
N LYS A 207 -16.80 11.14 7.20
CA LYS A 207 -17.85 12.18 7.21
C LYS A 207 -17.30 13.53 6.77
N TYR A 208 -17.98 14.20 5.84
CA TYR A 208 -17.63 15.56 5.41
C TYR A 208 -17.86 16.57 6.55
N GLU A 209 -19.04 16.52 7.17
CA GLU A 209 -19.47 17.45 8.21
C GLU A 209 -18.98 17.05 9.60
N CYS A 210 -18.86 18.07 10.46
CA CYS A 210 -18.53 17.92 11.86
C CYS A 210 -19.77 17.95 12.77
N SER A 211 -19.64 17.39 13.97
CA SER A 211 -20.64 17.50 15.04
C SER A 211 -20.64 18.90 15.68
N ASP A 212 -21.62 19.21 16.53
CA ASP A 212 -21.82 20.48 17.29
C ASP A 212 -20.60 21.05 18.04
N LYS A 213 -19.47 20.33 18.11
CA LYS A 213 -18.24 20.69 18.81
C LYS A 213 -17.02 20.94 17.90
N ASN A 214 -17.12 20.73 16.58
CA ASN A 214 -15.99 20.80 15.65
C ASN A 214 -16.34 21.64 14.40
N ASP A 215 -15.33 22.25 13.75
CA ASP A 215 -15.52 23.09 12.56
C ASP A 215 -16.02 22.29 11.33
N ASN A 216 -16.88 22.89 10.51
CA ASN A 216 -17.28 22.38 9.20
C ASN A 216 -16.40 23.02 8.11
N PRO A 217 -15.71 22.27 7.23
CA PRO A 217 -15.72 20.80 7.11
C PRO A 217 -14.75 20.10 8.05
N SER A 218 -14.89 18.77 8.15
CA SER A 218 -14.08 17.93 9.05
C SER A 218 -12.58 18.14 8.85
N LYS A 219 -11.79 17.91 9.89
CA LYS A 219 -10.32 18.01 9.80
C LYS A 219 -9.77 17.22 8.62
N LYS A 220 -10.31 16.03 8.35
CA LYS A 220 -9.88 15.18 7.23
C LYS A 220 -10.30 15.76 5.88
N SER A 221 -11.49 16.35 5.79
CA SER A 221 -11.96 17.01 4.58
C SER A 221 -11.09 18.23 4.25
N ARG A 222 -10.76 19.05 5.26
CA ARG A 222 -9.83 20.18 5.11
C ARG A 222 -8.47 19.72 4.65
N GLU A 223 -7.95 18.64 5.22
CA GLU A 223 -6.67 18.04 4.82
C GLU A 223 -6.68 17.57 3.35
N VAL A 224 -7.79 17.00 2.86
CA VAL A 224 -7.92 16.66 1.42
C VAL A 224 -7.86 17.92 0.56
N ILE A 225 -8.63 18.96 0.90
CA ILE A 225 -8.67 20.22 0.14
C ILE A 225 -7.29 20.88 0.13
N GLU A 226 -6.63 20.98 1.28
CA GLU A 226 -5.29 21.54 1.42
C GLU A 226 -4.25 20.81 0.56
N ILE A 227 -4.27 19.46 0.54
CA ILE A 227 -3.36 18.67 -0.29
C ILE A 227 -3.65 18.90 -1.78
N LEU A 228 -4.92 18.88 -2.17
CA LEU A 228 -5.34 19.10 -3.56
C LEU A 228 -4.84 20.46 -4.08
N ASP A 229 -5.12 21.54 -3.34
CA ASP A 229 -4.76 22.90 -3.74
C ASP A 229 -3.24 23.09 -3.73
N HIS A 230 -2.55 22.54 -2.73
CA HIS A 230 -1.09 22.65 -2.63
C HIS A 230 -0.38 21.87 -3.74
N GLU A 231 -0.83 20.66 -4.09
CA GLU A 231 -0.25 19.90 -5.20
C GLU A 231 -0.49 20.58 -6.56
N ALA A 232 -1.69 21.17 -6.76
CA ALA A 232 -1.99 21.96 -7.95
C ALA A 232 -1.01 23.13 -8.11
N LEU A 233 -0.72 23.84 -7.01
CA LEU A 233 0.28 24.92 -6.99
C LEU A 233 1.71 24.43 -7.28
N ILE A 234 2.14 23.33 -6.67
CA ILE A 234 3.49 22.76 -6.91
C ILE A 234 3.67 22.37 -8.36
N LEU A 235 2.64 21.77 -8.96
CA LEU A 235 2.68 21.28 -10.34
C LEU A 235 2.39 22.37 -11.37
N ASN A 236 2.00 23.58 -10.93
CA ASN A 236 1.57 24.69 -11.77
C ASN A 236 0.41 24.28 -12.70
N GLU A 237 -0.60 23.64 -12.11
CA GLU A 237 -1.80 23.13 -12.79
C GLU A 237 -3.06 23.58 -12.05
N SER A 238 -4.21 23.62 -12.73
CA SER A 238 -5.50 23.74 -12.05
C SER A 238 -5.84 22.44 -11.29
N PRO A 239 -6.60 22.53 -10.18
CA PRO A 239 -7.20 21.35 -9.55
C PRO A 239 -7.93 20.48 -10.58
N ASN A 240 -7.70 19.18 -10.55
CA ASN A 240 -8.27 18.24 -11.51
C ASN A 240 -8.53 16.89 -10.83
N LEU A 241 -9.30 16.01 -11.48
CA LEU A 241 -9.71 14.73 -10.87
C LEU A 241 -8.52 13.86 -10.44
N TRP A 242 -7.40 13.93 -11.16
CA TRP A 242 -6.19 13.20 -10.80
C TRP A 242 -5.59 13.71 -9.48
N LEU A 243 -5.45 15.03 -9.31
CA LEU A 243 -5.01 15.60 -8.05
C LEU A 243 -6.02 15.33 -6.92
N GLY A 244 -7.31 15.38 -7.23
CA GLY A 244 -8.38 15.08 -6.27
C GLY A 244 -8.27 13.65 -5.72
N TYR A 245 -8.06 12.67 -6.60
CA TYR A 245 -7.80 11.29 -6.19
C TYR A 245 -6.57 11.17 -5.29
N ASN A 246 -5.46 11.80 -5.67
CA ASN A 246 -4.22 11.74 -4.89
C ASN A 246 -4.37 12.36 -3.50
N ALA A 247 -5.12 13.45 -3.37
CA ALA A 247 -5.39 14.08 -2.09
C ALA A 247 -6.17 13.16 -1.14
N PHE A 248 -7.21 12.49 -1.63
CA PHE A 248 -7.93 11.48 -0.85
C PHE A 248 -7.06 10.27 -0.51
N ASN A 249 -6.25 9.79 -1.46
CA ASN A 249 -5.31 8.69 -1.26
C ASN A 249 -4.31 9.03 -0.14
N ALA A 250 -3.76 10.25 -0.11
CA ALA A 250 -2.87 10.72 0.93
C ALA A 250 -3.51 10.65 2.32
N VAL A 251 -4.74 11.15 2.48
CA VAL A 251 -5.47 11.09 3.76
C VAL A 251 -5.79 9.65 4.18
N LEU A 252 -6.14 8.78 3.23
CA LEU A 252 -6.39 7.36 3.48
C LEU A 252 -5.14 6.63 4.00
N HIS A 253 -3.97 6.91 3.42
CA HIS A 253 -2.75 6.19 3.75
C HIS A 253 -2.00 6.76 4.97
N ASN A 254 -2.06 8.08 5.19
CA ASN A 254 -1.33 8.74 6.27
C ASN A 254 -2.16 8.94 7.54
N THR A 255 -3.44 9.27 7.39
CA THR A 255 -4.23 9.84 8.49
C THR A 255 -5.31 8.87 8.97
N MET A 256 -5.69 7.89 8.17
CA MET A 256 -6.66 6.86 8.56
C MET A 256 -5.97 5.62 9.12
N LYS A 257 -6.35 5.23 10.35
CA LYS A 257 -5.89 3.99 11.00
C LYS A 257 -6.65 2.80 10.42
N LYS A 258 -6.17 2.25 9.30
CA LYS A 258 -6.74 1.11 8.58
C LYS A 258 -5.66 0.06 8.34
N SER A 259 -6.03 -1.22 8.25
CA SER A 259 -5.09 -2.26 7.82
C SER A 259 -4.68 -2.05 6.36
N PHE A 260 -3.60 -2.69 5.89
CA PHE A 260 -3.17 -2.51 4.51
C PHE A 260 -4.23 -3.01 3.53
N TYR A 261 -4.86 -4.15 3.82
CA TYR A 261 -6.00 -4.65 3.05
C TYR A 261 -7.17 -3.67 2.98
N GLN A 262 -7.53 -3.04 4.11
CA GLN A 262 -8.62 -2.06 4.13
C GLN A 262 -8.27 -0.80 3.33
N GLN A 263 -7.01 -0.34 3.40
CA GLN A 263 -6.54 0.79 2.61
C GLN A 263 -6.60 0.47 1.12
N GLU A 264 -6.10 -0.69 0.69
CA GLU A 264 -6.14 -1.15 -0.70
C GLU A 264 -7.58 -1.21 -1.25
N LYS A 265 -8.51 -1.78 -0.47
CA LYS A 265 -9.92 -1.85 -0.88
C LYS A 265 -10.57 -0.47 -1.03
N LEU A 266 -10.32 0.44 -0.08
CA LEU A 266 -10.88 1.78 -0.10
C LEU A 266 -10.26 2.64 -1.20
N ASP A 267 -8.96 2.48 -1.44
CA ASP A 267 -8.25 3.15 -2.52
C ASP A 267 -8.79 2.72 -3.90
N LYS A 268 -9.04 1.42 -4.11
CA LYS A 268 -9.68 0.93 -5.34
C LYS A 268 -11.05 1.57 -5.56
N LEU A 269 -11.90 1.58 -4.53
CA LEU A 269 -13.22 2.20 -4.59
C LEU A 269 -13.13 3.69 -4.93
N LEU A 270 -12.20 4.40 -4.28
CA LEU A 270 -11.96 5.82 -4.49
C LEU A 270 -11.52 6.10 -5.93
N PHE A 271 -10.56 5.32 -6.44
CA PHE A 271 -10.06 5.45 -7.80
C PHE A 271 -11.18 5.23 -8.82
N GLU A 272 -11.95 4.14 -8.68
CA GLU A 272 -13.08 3.83 -9.57
C GLU A 272 -14.14 4.95 -9.54
N THR A 273 -14.49 5.43 -8.34
CA THR A 273 -15.49 6.49 -8.17
C THR A 273 -15.08 7.79 -8.86
N ILE A 274 -13.82 8.21 -8.70
CA ILE A 274 -13.32 9.46 -9.31
C ILE A 274 -13.11 9.27 -10.81
N TYR A 275 -12.65 8.10 -11.24
CA TYR A 275 -12.46 7.80 -12.66
C TYR A 275 -13.79 7.75 -13.43
N ASP A 276 -14.88 7.30 -12.81
CA ASP A 276 -16.22 7.29 -13.44
C ASP A 276 -16.77 8.70 -13.71
N MET A 277 -16.19 9.74 -13.09
CA MET A 277 -16.48 11.14 -13.40
C MET A 277 -15.72 11.66 -14.65
N ALA A 278 -14.81 10.84 -15.20
CA ALA A 278 -13.97 11.19 -16.35
C ALA A 278 -14.44 10.59 -17.67
#